data_AF-A0A929EYU0-F1
#
_entry.id   AF-A0A929EYU0-F1
#
_cell.length_a   1.000
_cell.length_b   1.000
_cell.length_c   1.000
_cell.angle_alpha   90.00
_cell.angle_beta   90.00
_cell.angle_gamma   90.00
#
_symmetry.space_group_name_H-M   'P 1'
#
loop_
_entity.id
_entity.type
_entity.pdbx_description
1 polymer ?
#
loop_
_entity_poly.entity_id
_entity_poly.type
_entity_poly.pdbx_seq_one_letter_code
_entity_poly.pdbx_strand_id
1 'polypeptide(L)' 'FLGEIPLNIGIRECGDGGTPIVVAEPESPLATIFRDIAKSLAAKVSIQGFKETNI' A
#
# COMPACT_ATOMS: atom_id res chain seq x y z
N PHE A 1 13.04 -3.47 -2.59
CA PHE A 1 12.10 -3.91 -1.54
C PHE A 1 11.16 -2.77 -1.14
N LEU A 2 9.86 -3.04 -0.93
CA LEU A 2 8.82 -2.05 -0.58
C LEU A 2 8.11 -2.35 0.75
N GLY A 3 8.18 -3.60 1.22
CA GLY A 3 7.50 -4.10 2.42
C GLY A 3 6.98 -5.51 2.19
N GLU A 4 6.27 -6.03 3.18
CA GLU A 4 5.68 -7.36 3.21
C GLU A 4 4.21 -7.27 3.61
N ILE A 5 3.38 -8.12 3.00
CA ILE A 5 1.98 -8.28 3.37
C ILE A 5 1.82 -9.65 4.02
N PRO A 6 1.28 -9.76 5.25
CA PRO A 6 1.03 -11.06 5.86
C PRO A 6 -0.07 -11.80 5.11
N LEU A 7 0.03 -13.13 5.04
CA LEU A 7 -1.04 -13.97 4.52
C LEU A 7 -2.18 -14.02 5.55
N ASN A 8 -3.17 -13.15 5.37
CA ASN A 8 -4.32 -13.04 6.25
C ASN A 8 -5.62 -13.18 5.45
N ILE A 9 -6.55 -13.99 5.96
CA ILE A 9 -7.81 -14.30 5.27
C ILE A 9 -8.70 -13.07 5.07
N GLY A 10 -8.69 -12.12 6.01
CA GLY A 10 -9.48 -10.89 5.93
C GLY A 10 -9.05 -10.01 4.75
N ILE A 11 -7.78 -10.04 4.34
CA ILE A 11 -7.32 -9.34 3.13
C ILE A 11 -8.03 -9.90 1.90
N ARG A 12 -8.09 -11.23 1.79
CA ARG A 12 -8.74 -11.92 0.67
C ARG A 12 -10.25 -11.67 0.69
N GLU A 13 -10.91 -11.84 1.83
CA GLU A 13 -12.36 -11.68 1.95
C GLU A 13 -12.81 -10.24 1.64
N CYS A 14 -12.12 -9.24 2.19
CA CYS A 14 -12.38 -7.84 1.86
C CYS A 14 -12.13 -7.53 0.37
N GLY A 15 -11.06 -8.08 -0.20
CA GLY A 15 -10.74 -7.93 -1.63
C GLY A 15 -11.79 -8.56 -2.54
N ASP A 16 -12.12 -9.83 -2.30
CA ASP A 16 -13.14 -10.60 -3.04
C ASP A 16 -14.53 -9.95 -2.88
N GLY A 17 -14.83 -9.38 -1.71
CA GLY A 17 -16.07 -8.68 -1.42
C GLY A 17 -16.18 -7.26 -2.01
N GLY A 18 -15.15 -6.78 -2.72
CA GLY A 18 -15.15 -5.47 -3.37
C GLY A 18 -14.98 -4.27 -2.43
N THR A 19 -14.73 -4.50 -1.14
CA THR A 19 -14.41 -3.45 -0.15
C THR A 19 -13.07 -3.78 0.49
N PRO A 20 -11.93 -3.42 -0.15
CA PRO A 20 -10.60 -3.82 0.30
C PRO A 20 -10.32 -3.43 1.76
N ILE A 21 -9.41 -4.16 2.43
CA ILE A 21 -9.14 -3.99 3.87
C ILE A 21 -8.77 -2.54 4.27
N VAL A 22 -8.13 -1.79 3.37
CA VAL A 22 -7.78 -0.37 3.58
C VAL A 22 -8.98 0.58 3.65
N VAL A 23 -10.13 0.14 3.12
CA VAL A 23 -11.43 0.82 3.15
C VAL A 23 -12.30 0.25 4.26
N ALA A 24 -12.40 -1.09 4.35
CA ALA A 24 -13.24 -1.77 5.34
C ALA A 24 -12.78 -1.54 6.77
N GLU A 25 -11.46 -1.59 7.01
CA GLU A 25 -10.85 -1.44 8.33
C GLU A 25 -9.68 -0.45 8.27
N PRO A 26 -9.95 0.85 8.11
CA PRO A 26 -8.95 1.86 7.79
C PRO A 26 -7.85 2.02 8.85
N GLU A 27 -8.16 1.73 10.12
CA GLU A 27 -7.24 1.87 11.26
C GLU A 27 -6.61 0.53 11.67
N SER A 28 -6.88 -0.56 10.93
CA SER A 28 -6.29 -1.87 11.24
C SER A 28 -4.78 -1.87 10.97
N PRO A 29 -4.02 -2.75 11.66
CA PRO A 29 -2.62 -2.98 11.33
C PRO A 29 -2.43 -3.41 9.86
N LEU A 30 -3.38 -4.19 9.30
CA LEU A 30 -3.35 -4.65 7.92
C LEU A 30 -3.47 -3.48 6.94
N ALA A 31 -4.42 -2.58 7.16
CA ALA A 31 -4.58 -1.37 6.35
C ALA A 31 -3.34 -0.47 6.42
N THR A 32 -2.77 -0.32 7.62
CA THR A 32 -1.55 0.47 7.86
C THR A 32 -0.37 -0.05 7.02
N ILE A 33 -0.15 -1.36 6.97
CA ILE A 33 0.92 -1.97 6.17
C ILE A 33 0.77 -1.61 4.68
N PHE A 34 -0.43 -1.73 4.11
CA PHE A 34 -0.67 -1.34 2.71
C PHE A 34 -0.41 0.15 2.48
N ARG A 35 -0.86 1.02 3.39
CA ARG A 35 -0.64 2.47 3.31
C ARG A 35 0.85 2.81 3.35
N ASP A 36 1.63 2.14 4.18
CA ASP A 36 3.06 2.42 4.33
C ASP A 36 3.88 1.95 3.13
N ILE A 37 3.50 0.82 2.53
CA ILE A 37 4.05 0.37 1.24
C ILE A 37 3.73 1.40 0.15
N ALA A 38 2.49 1.87 0.07
CA ALA A 38 2.06 2.87 -0.91
C ALA A 38 2.81 4.20 -0.75
N LYS A 39 2.97 4.70 0.48
CA LYS A 39 3.78 5.91 0.78
C LYS A 39 5.23 5.74 0.33
N SER A 40 5.82 4.59 0.63
CA SER A 40 7.21 4.27 0.26
C SER A 40 7.39 4.22 -1.27
N LEU A 41 6.42 3.65 -1.99
CA LEU A 41 6.40 3.65 -3.45
C LEU A 41 6.27 5.08 -4.00
N ALA A 42 5.31 5.85 -3.51
CA ALA A 42 5.07 7.23 -3.96
C ALA A 42 6.32 8.11 -3.79
N ALA A 43 7.01 8.01 -2.66
CA ALA A 43 8.26 8.72 -2.42
C ALA A 43 9.34 8.36 -3.44
N LYS A 44 9.51 7.07 -3.75
CA LYS A 44 10.51 6.61 -4.74
C LYS A 44 10.19 7.11 -6.14
N VAL A 45 8.93 7.03 -6.56
CA VAL A 45 8.48 7.52 -7.88
C VAL A 45 8.66 9.04 -7.98
N SER A 46 8.32 9.79 -6.92
CA SER A 46 8.51 11.24 -6.89
C SER A 46 9.98 11.63 -7.05
N ILE A 47 10.89 10.96 -6.34
CA ILE A 47 12.33 11.18 -6.45
C ILE A 47 12.83 10.84 -7.86
N GLN A 48 12.36 9.75 -8.46
CA GLN A 48 12.75 9.36 -9.82
C GLN A 48 12.28 10.37 -10.86
N GLY A 49 11.00 10.76 -10.84
CA GLY A 49 10.47 11.75 -11.78
C GLY A 49 11.14 13.13 -11.64
N PHE A 50 11.48 13.53 -10.41
CA PHE A 50 12.25 14.76 -10.20
C PHE A 50 13.66 14.68 -10.78
N LYS A 51 14.34 13.54 -10.63
CA LYS A 51 15.65 13.32 -11.25
C LYS A 51 15.54 13.42 -12.76
N GLU A 52 14.63 12.68 -13.39
CA GLU A 52 14.43 12.67 -14.85
C GLU A 52 14.15 14.05 -15.46
N THR A 53 13.47 14.93 -14.72
CA THR A 53 13.14 16.29 -15.19
C THR A 53 14.33 17.26 -15.06
N ASN A 54 15.32 16.94 -14.23
CA ASN A 54 16.44 17.81 -13.89
C ASN A 54 17.80 17.27 -14.37
N ILE A 55 17.81 16.40 -15.39
CA ILE A 55 19.01 15.97 -16.12
C ILE A 55 19.01 16.59 -17.51
#